data_AF-A0A955DRR8-F1
#
_entry.id   AF-A0A955DRR8-F1
#
_cell.length_a   1.000
_cell.length_b   1.000
_cell.length_c   1.000
_cell.angle_alpha   90.00
_cell.angle_beta   90.00
_cell.angle_gamma   90.00
#
_symmetry.space_group_name_H-M   'P 1'
#
loop_
_entity.id
_entity.type
_entity.pdbx_description
1 polymer ?
#
loop_
_entity_poly.entity_id
_entity_poly.type
_entity_poly.pdbx_seq_one_letter_code
_entity_poly.pdbx_strand_id
1 'polypeptide(L)' 'MRDIAVVSFAQVPAVSSGVSRDDVEMVSEVVLGATVRANIPKDRIGFTCSASCDFLGGRPFSFVGA' A
#
# COMPACT_ATOMS: atom_id res chain seq x y z
N MET A 1 9.59 24.43 4.48
CA MET A 1 8.85 23.15 4.35
C MET A 1 7.45 23.46 3.87
N ARG A 2 6.80 22.56 3.13
CA ARG A 2 5.39 22.70 2.72
C ARG A 2 4.50 21.95 3.71
N ASP A 3 3.25 22.37 3.85
CA ASP A 3 2.26 21.67 4.68
C ASP A 3 1.91 20.30 4.06
N ILE A 4 1.75 19.29 4.92
CA ILE A 4 1.49 17.90 4.53
C ILE A 4 0.30 17.38 5.34
N ALA A 5 -0.61 16.67 4.69
CA ALA A 5 -1.79 16.06 5.31
C ALA A 5 -1.97 14.60 4.87
N VAL A 6 -2.47 13.77 5.78
CA VAL A 6 -2.98 12.42 5.48
C VAL A 6 -4.44 12.55 5.05
N VAL A 7 -4.71 12.30 3.77
CA VAL A 7 -6.06 12.51 3.19
C VAL A 7 -6.91 11.24 3.13
N SER A 8 -6.31 10.07 3.35
CA SER A 8 -7.02 8.79 3.30
C SER A 8 -6.21 7.71 4.02
N PHE A 9 -6.90 6.67 4.47
CA PHE A 9 -6.33 5.50 5.13
C PHE A 9 -7.11 4.23 4.74
N ALA A 10 -6.39 3.11 4.64
CA ALA A 10 -6.94 1.79 4.45
C ALA A 10 -6.05 0.74 5.12
N GLN A 11 -6.66 -0.33 5.61
CA GLN A 11 -5.97 -1.47 6.21
C GLN A 11 -6.77 -2.75 5.96
N VAL A 12 -6.07 -3.87 5.85
CA VAL A 12 -6.67 -5.21 5.93
C VAL A 12 -6.99 -5.54 7.40
N PRO A 13 -7.94 -6.45 7.68
CA PRO A 13 -8.21 -6.89 9.04
C PRO A 13 -6.97 -7.54 9.67
N ALA A 14 -6.69 -7.18 10.93
CA ALA A 14 -5.70 -7.90 11.73
C ALA A 14 -6.27 -9.27 12.14
N VAL A 15 -5.71 -10.34 11.59
CA VAL A 15 -6.14 -11.72 11.82
C VAL A 15 -5.03 -12.55 12.45
N SER A 16 -5.37 -13.67 13.07
CA SER A 16 -4.37 -14.61 13.60
C SER A 16 -3.48 -15.17 12.48
N SER A 17 -2.23 -15.49 12.80
CA SER A 17 -1.22 -16.01 11.87
C SER A 17 -1.60 -17.31 11.12
N GLY A 18 -2.64 -18.03 11.56
CA GLY A 18 -3.16 -19.21 10.86
C GLY A 18 -3.96 -18.92 9.59
N VAL A 19 -4.27 -17.65 9.32
CA VAL A 19 -4.96 -17.22 8.09
C VAL A 19 -3.91 -16.69 7.11
N SER A 20 -3.53 -17.48 6.11
CA SER A 20 -2.63 -17.01 5.06
C SER A 20 -3.37 -16.11 4.08
N ARG A 21 -2.83 -14.92 3.82
CA ARG A 21 -3.17 -14.07 2.69
C ARG A 21 -1.90 -13.82 1.89
N ASP A 22 -2.02 -13.68 0.58
CA ASP A 22 -0.89 -13.30 -0.26
C ASP A 22 -0.57 -11.81 -0.05
N ASP A 23 0.71 -11.48 0.13
CA ASP A 23 1.15 -10.11 0.44
C ASP A 23 0.89 -9.14 -0.71
N VAL A 24 0.95 -9.60 -1.97
CA VAL A 24 0.61 -8.78 -3.15
C VAL A 24 -0.86 -8.40 -3.10
N GLU A 25 -1.73 -9.37 -2.81
CA GLU A 25 -3.16 -9.15 -2.71
C GLU A 25 -3.48 -8.15 -1.60
N MET A 26 -2.86 -8.31 -0.42
CA MET A 26 -3.04 -7.39 0.72
C MET A 26 -2.60 -5.96 0.38
N VAL A 27 -1.45 -5.77 -0.26
CA VAL A 27 -0.97 -4.45 -0.68
C VAL A 27 -1.92 -3.84 -1.72
N SER A 28 -2.39 -4.63 -2.68
CA SER A 28 -3.32 -4.15 -3.69
C SER A 28 -4.64 -3.65 -3.09
N GLU A 29 -5.17 -4.36 -2.08
CA GLU A 29 -6.41 -4.03 -1.38
C GLU A 29 -6.30 -2.68 -0.68
N VAL A 30 -5.21 -2.44 0.07
CA VAL A 30 -5.04 -1.19 0.82
C VAL A 30 -4.71 0.00 -0.08
N VAL A 31 -3.90 -0.19 -1.13
CA VAL A 31 -3.56 0.88 -2.07
C VAL A 31 -4.81 1.35 -2.83
N LEU A 32 -5.61 0.41 -3.34
CA LEU A 32 -6.87 0.74 -4.02
C LEU A 32 -7.86 1.38 -3.05
N GLY A 33 -8.03 0.82 -1.85
CA GLY A 33 -8.94 1.36 -0.84
C GLY A 33 -8.60 2.79 -0.43
N ALA A 34 -7.32 3.09 -0.20
CA ALA A 34 -6.88 4.44 0.16
C ALA A 34 -7.03 5.42 -1.01
N THR A 35 -6.65 5.02 -2.22
CA THR A 35 -6.70 5.88 -3.41
C THR A 35 -8.14 6.24 -3.79
N VAL A 36 -9.06 5.26 -3.76
CA VAL A 36 -10.49 5.48 -4.05
C VAL A 36 -11.11 6.43 -3.02
N ARG A 37 -10.85 6.23 -1.72
CA ARG A 37 -11.36 7.12 -0.66
C ARG A 37 -10.77 8.52 -0.70
N ALA A 38 -9.52 8.66 -1.13
CA ALA A 38 -8.90 9.96 -1.33
C ALA A 38 -9.55 10.74 -2.50
N ASN A 39 -10.25 10.03 -3.40
CA ASN A 39 -10.82 10.60 -4.62
C ASN A 39 -9.78 11.37 -5.46
N ILE A 40 -8.55 10.83 -5.51
CA ILE A 40 -7.44 11.41 -6.28
C ILE A 40 -7.27 10.59 -7.57
N PRO A 41 -7.31 11.23 -8.74
CA PRO A 41 -6.99 10.57 -10.01
C PRO A 41 -5.56 9.99 -10.00
N LYS A 42 -5.36 8.81 -10.59
CA LYS A 42 -4.06 8.11 -10.56
C LYS A 42 -2.92 8.93 -11.16
N ASP A 43 -3.19 9.71 -12.21
CA ASP A 43 -2.24 10.61 -12.86
C ASP A 43 -1.82 11.82 -12.00
N ARG A 44 -2.47 12.02 -10.84
CA ARG A 44 -2.11 13.03 -9.84
C ARG A 44 -1.22 12.49 -8.72
N ILE A 45 -0.95 11.19 -8.69
CA ILE A 45 -0.05 10.55 -7.72
C ILE A 45 1.37 10.61 -8.29
N GLY A 46 2.18 11.54 -7.78
CA GLY A 46 3.54 11.76 -8.30
C GLY A 46 4.58 10.73 -7.86
N PHE A 47 4.27 9.92 -6.83
CA PHE A 47 5.10 8.78 -6.43
C PHE A 47 4.31 7.85 -5.51
N THR A 48 4.74 6.59 -5.44
CA THR A 48 4.30 5.62 -4.44
C THR A 48 5.51 5.13 -3.66
N CYS A 49 5.38 5.01 -2.35
CA CYS A 49 6.40 4.40 -1.49
C CYS A 49 5.73 3.28 -0.69
N SER A 50 6.31 2.08 -0.72
CA SER A 50 5.85 0.92 0.03
C SER A 50 7.05 0.28 0.73
N ALA A 51 6.82 -0.27 1.92
CA ALA A 51 7.83 -0.99 2.69
C ALA A 51 7.26 -2.37 3.06
N SER A 52 8.10 -3.41 2.95
CA SER A 52 7.81 -4.76 3.42
C SER A 52 8.98 -5.26 4.27
N CYS A 53 8.67 -6.07 5.28
CA CYS A 53 9.64 -6.78 6.10
C CYS A 53 9.87 -8.22 5.62
N ASP A 54 9.30 -8.63 4.48
CA ASP A 54 9.45 -9.99 3.95
C ASP A 54 10.84 -10.22 3.35
N PHE A 55 11.79 -10.49 4.24
CA PHE A 55 13.09 -11.03 3.89
C PHE A 55 13.02 -12.51 3.45
N LEU A 56 11.88 -13.18 3.64
CA LEU A 56 11.71 -14.63 3.44
C LEU A 56 10.91 -15.01 2.19
N GLY A 57 10.14 -14.09 1.61
CA GLY A 57 9.30 -14.39 0.44
C GLY A 57 10.05 -14.48 -0.89
N GLY A 58 11.30 -14.02 -0.95
CA GLY A 58 12.16 -14.09 -2.14
C GLY A 58 11.67 -13.29 -3.37
N ARG A 59 10.54 -12.59 -3.26
CA ARG A 59 9.96 -11.75 -4.32
C ARG A 59 10.39 -10.30 -4.08
N PRO A 60 11.05 -9.64 -5.03
CA PRO A 60 11.45 -8.24 -4.85
C PRO A 60 10.19 -7.36 -4.79
N PHE A 61 9.88 -6.82 -3.62
CA PHE A 61 8.95 -5.70 -3.51
C PHE A 61 9.75 -4.41 -3.39
N SER A 62 9.97 -3.78 -4.53
CA SER A 62 10.52 -2.42 -4.61
C SER A 62 9.92 -1.75 -5.84
N PHE A 63 8.75 -1.13 -5.69
CA PHE A 63 8.30 -0.15 -6.68
C PHE A 63 8.95 1.19 -6.34
N VAL A 64 10.14 1.41 -6.89
CA VAL A 64 10.69 2.76 -7.11
C VAL A 64 10.66 2.98 -8.61
N GLY A 65 9.61 3.60 -9.12
CA GLY A 65 9.43 3.90 -10.54
C GLY A 65 8.44 5.05 -10.71
N ALA A 66 8.91 6.09 -11.39
CA ALA A 66 8.29 7.42 -11.57
C ALA A 66 7.00 7.42 -12.40
#